data_AF-A0A2S2Q6M6-F1
#
_entry.id   AF-A0A2S2Q6M6-F1
#
_cell.length_a   1.000
_cell.length_b   1.000
_cell.length_c   1.000
_cell.angle_alpha   90.00
_cell.angle_beta   90.00
_cell.angle_gamma   90.00
#
_symmetry.space_group_name_H-M   'P 1'
#
loop_
_entity.id
_entity.type
_entity.pdbx_description
1 polymer ?
#
loop_
_entity_poly.entity_id
_entity_poly.type
_entity_poly.pdbx_seq_one_letter_code
_entity_poly.pdbx_strand_id
1 'polypeptide(L)'
;MDTPRVLRLRLFLMLVACIFVTTVSSSVSEKCTVNKYRNVDGRCNNVHRPNWGAKNSPFLQVFLEVQNESHSTKWPEASDVAELLSRLSIAGNKHLTVMSGMWADFLRLDLAIENTTDNGVILNAATSFLDASPIYNNVSCEDSPIRVTVSEFGYLKLTPCTRSSNENSDYSTTIHNLLILEHNRLVEELRDINPDWSNNTVFEEARRITIAQLQHITYNEFIPNVIGHAMMTEWNLNPLKRGYYTGYSSSNQPGTMQSIFA
;
A
#
# COMPACT_ATOMS: atom_id res chain seq x y z
N MET A 1 20.40 66.96 -3.49
CA MET A 1 20.03 65.79 -4.31
C MET A 1 19.64 64.68 -3.35
N ASP A 2 18.40 64.73 -2.87
CA ASP A 2 17.85 63.75 -1.94
C ASP A 2 16.75 62.96 -2.67
N THR A 3 16.98 61.67 -2.85
CA THR A 3 15.93 60.76 -3.30
C THR A 3 14.86 60.67 -2.20
N PRO A 4 13.56 60.83 -2.54
CA PRO A 4 12.55 61.07 -1.53
C PRO A 4 12.29 59.81 -0.70
N ARG A 5 12.25 59.99 0.63
CA ARG A 5 11.98 58.97 1.66
C ARG A 5 10.77 58.06 1.38
N VAL A 6 9.87 58.49 0.49
CA VAL A 6 8.68 57.75 0.03
C VAL A 6 9.04 56.51 -0.80
N LEU A 7 10.12 56.55 -1.60
CA LEU A 7 10.51 55.41 -2.43
C LEU A 7 11.08 54.26 -1.58
N ARG A 8 11.83 54.58 -0.51
CA ARG A 8 12.35 53.58 0.45
C ARG A 8 11.23 52.90 1.23
N LEU A 9 10.18 53.63 1.63
CA LEU A 9 9.04 53.04 2.34
C LEU A 9 8.20 52.14 1.43
N ARG A 10 8.02 52.52 0.15
CA ARG A 10 7.33 51.67 -0.84
C ARG A 10 8.12 50.41 -1.19
N LEU A 11 9.45 50.51 -1.33
CA LEU A 11 10.30 49.34 -1.57
C LEU A 11 10.31 48.40 -0.36
N PHE A 12 10.32 48.95 0.86
CA PHE A 12 10.27 48.17 2.10
C PHE A 12 8.91 47.48 2.29
N LEU A 13 7.79 48.16 2.03
CA LEU A 13 6.45 47.55 2.06
C LEU A 13 6.26 46.47 0.98
N MET A 14 6.81 46.67 -0.22
CA MET A 14 6.82 45.65 -1.29
C MET A 14 7.68 44.43 -0.92
N LEU A 15 8.83 44.63 -0.26
CA LEU A 15 9.68 43.54 0.22
C LEU A 15 9.02 42.75 1.35
N VAL A 16 8.38 43.43 2.31
CA VAL A 16 7.61 42.78 3.38
C VAL A 16 6.40 42.02 2.82
N ALA A 17 5.71 42.56 1.81
CA ALA A 17 4.63 41.86 1.12
C ALA A 17 5.13 40.64 0.32
N CYS A 18 6.28 40.72 -0.36
CA CYS A 18 6.89 39.58 -1.06
C CYS A 18 7.40 38.48 -0.10
N ILE A 19 7.88 38.85 1.09
CA ILE A 19 8.29 37.89 2.12
C ILE A 19 7.06 37.17 2.72
N PHE A 20 5.90 37.84 2.80
CA PHE A 20 4.65 37.23 3.27
C PHE A 20 3.92 36.38 2.20
N VAL A 21 4.17 36.61 0.90
CA VAL A 21 3.51 35.85 -0.19
C VAL A 21 4.25 34.55 -0.56
N THR A 22 5.51 34.36 -0.12
CA THR A 22 6.34 33.21 -0.55
C THR A 22 6.47 32.07 0.47
N THR A 23 5.72 32.07 1.57
CA THR A 23 5.76 30.96 2.55
C THR A 23 4.40 30.43 2.99
N VAL A 24 3.37 30.52 2.14
CA VAL A 24 2.25 29.57 2.22
C VAL A 24 2.62 28.33 1.39
N SER A 25 3.61 27.58 1.86
CA SER A 25 3.54 26.14 1.66
C SER A 25 2.38 25.69 2.53
N SER A 26 1.22 25.48 1.93
CA SER A 26 0.06 24.92 2.60
C SER A 26 0.32 23.45 2.92
N SER A 27 1.27 23.16 3.81
CA SER A 27 1.15 21.95 4.63
C SER A 27 0.08 22.27 5.67
N VAL A 28 -1.18 22.25 5.25
CA VAL A 28 -2.29 22.14 6.18
C VAL A 28 -1.94 20.92 7.02
N SER A 29 -1.64 21.13 8.30
CA SER A 29 -1.61 20.05 9.29
C SER A 29 -3.04 19.52 9.32
N GLU A 30 -3.33 18.58 8.44
CA GLU A 30 -4.64 17.98 8.28
C GLU A 30 -4.96 17.31 9.60
N LYS A 31 -5.88 17.91 10.36
CA LYS A 31 -6.30 17.37 11.63
C LYS A 31 -7.06 16.09 11.34
N CYS A 32 -6.50 14.96 11.74
CA CYS A 32 -7.18 13.68 11.65
C CYS A 32 -8.48 13.71 12.45
N THR A 33 -9.57 13.31 11.81
CA THR A 33 -10.85 13.07 12.47
C THR A 33 -10.90 11.63 12.95
N VAL A 34 -11.43 11.40 14.15
CA VAL A 34 -11.65 10.04 14.64
C VAL A 34 -12.77 9.42 13.82
N ASN A 35 -12.47 8.37 13.08
CA ASN A 35 -13.42 7.59 12.32
C ASN A 35 -13.29 6.11 12.69
N LYS A 36 -14.40 5.37 12.61
CA LYS A 36 -14.44 3.92 12.81
C LYS A 36 -13.69 3.17 11.70
N TYR A 37 -13.74 3.70 10.46
CA TYR A 37 -13.21 3.04 9.28
C TYR A 37 -11.87 3.62 8.85
N ARG A 38 -11.05 2.77 8.21
CA ARG A 38 -9.73 3.18 7.69
C ARG A 38 -9.92 4.01 6.43
N ASN A 39 -9.13 5.09 6.32
CA ASN A 39 -9.06 5.83 5.07
C ASN A 39 -8.50 4.94 3.96
N VAL A 40 -9.03 5.10 2.76
CA VAL A 40 -8.64 4.36 1.55
C VAL A 40 -7.18 4.62 1.18
N ASP A 41 -6.68 5.82 1.46
CA ASP A 41 -5.29 6.22 1.22
C ASP A 41 -4.32 5.87 2.37
N GLY A 42 -4.80 5.24 3.45
CA GLY A 42 -4.02 4.89 4.63
C GLY A 42 -3.65 6.07 5.55
N ARG A 43 -4.03 7.31 5.23
CA ARG A 43 -3.75 8.47 6.09
C ARG A 43 -4.47 8.36 7.43
N CYS A 44 -3.94 9.04 8.43
CA CYS A 44 -4.52 9.10 9.79
C CYS A 44 -4.60 7.75 10.52
N ASN A 45 -3.94 6.69 10.03
CA ASN A 45 -3.71 5.48 10.80
C ASN A 45 -2.88 5.77 12.07
N ASN A 46 -1.91 6.69 11.96
CA ASN A 46 -1.20 7.29 13.08
C ASN A 46 -1.60 8.76 13.24
N VAL A 47 -2.34 9.07 14.30
CA VAL A 47 -2.89 10.42 14.54
C VAL A 47 -1.79 11.48 14.78
N HIS A 48 -0.63 11.06 15.29
CA HIS A 48 0.51 11.95 15.54
C HIS A 48 1.37 12.16 14.28
N ARG A 49 1.30 11.23 13.33
CA ARG A 49 2.05 11.23 12.07
C ARG A 49 1.13 10.75 10.93
N PRO A 50 0.21 11.60 10.45
CA PRO A 50 -0.88 11.18 9.55
C PRO A 50 -0.44 10.50 8.26
N ASN A 51 0.77 10.80 7.77
CA ASN A 51 1.28 10.32 6.49
C ASN A 51 2.12 9.03 6.59
N TRP A 52 2.39 8.52 7.79
CA TRP A 52 3.18 7.30 7.95
C TRP A 52 2.42 6.08 7.40
N GLY A 53 3.04 5.39 6.43
CA GLY A 53 2.45 4.24 5.75
C GLY A 53 1.28 4.58 4.81
N ALA A 54 0.99 5.86 4.60
CA ALA A 54 -0.03 6.30 3.64
C ALA A 54 0.44 6.09 2.19
N LYS A 55 -0.50 6.05 1.26
CA LYS A 55 -0.21 6.03 -0.18
C LYS A 55 0.67 7.22 -0.58
N ASN A 56 1.60 6.97 -1.48
CA ASN A 56 2.65 7.88 -1.95
C ASN A 56 3.61 8.35 -0.86
N SER A 57 3.73 7.60 0.25
CA SER A 57 4.80 7.81 1.22
C SER A 57 6.13 7.23 0.71
N PRO A 58 7.29 7.80 1.08
CA PRO A 58 8.57 7.23 0.70
C PRO A 58 8.78 5.87 1.36
N PHE A 59 9.50 4.98 0.67
CA PHE A 59 9.94 3.72 1.26
C PHE A 59 10.87 3.94 2.46
N LEU A 60 10.84 3.03 3.42
CA LEU A 60 11.80 3.00 4.51
C LEU A 60 13.15 2.49 4.00
N GLN A 61 14.23 3.17 4.38
CA GLN A 61 15.60 2.76 4.05
C GLN A 61 16.28 2.21 5.30
N VAL A 62 16.82 0.99 5.20
CA VAL A 62 17.60 0.35 6.28
C VAL A 62 19.08 0.69 6.16
N PHE A 63 19.60 0.77 4.93
CA PHE A 63 20.97 1.13 4.65
C PHE A 63 21.01 2.43 3.86
N LEU A 64 21.97 3.30 4.19
CA LEU A 64 22.38 4.35 3.27
C LEU A 64 22.98 3.68 2.05
N GLU A 65 22.62 4.14 0.85
CA GLU A 65 23.21 3.71 -0.41
C GLU A 65 24.71 3.47 -0.25
N VAL A 66 25.17 2.27 -0.62
CA VAL A 66 26.60 2.02 -0.78
C VAL A 66 27.03 2.94 -1.92
N GLN A 67 27.60 4.10 -1.55
CA GLN A 67 28.24 4.97 -2.53
C GLN A 67 29.26 4.12 -3.26
N ASN A 68 29.15 4.07 -4.58
CA ASN A 68 30.02 3.36 -5.51
C ASN A 68 31.45 3.26 -4.96
N GLU A 69 31.73 2.20 -4.22
CA GLU A 69 33.09 1.82 -3.94
C GLU A 69 33.68 1.54 -5.31
N SER A 70 34.85 2.13 -5.58
CA SER A 70 35.59 1.95 -6.82
C SER A 70 36.10 0.51 -6.89
N HIS A 71 35.18 -0.44 -7.03
CA HIS A 71 35.49 -1.83 -7.27
C HIS A 71 35.97 -1.92 -8.71
N SER A 72 37.23 -2.31 -8.88
CA SER A 72 37.85 -2.51 -10.20
C SER A 72 37.26 -3.70 -10.97
N THR A 73 36.26 -4.38 -10.41
CA THR A 73 35.56 -5.53 -10.99
C THR A 73 34.22 -5.09 -11.55
N LYS A 74 34.07 -5.21 -12.87
CA LYS A 74 32.78 -5.05 -13.55
C LYS A 74 31.81 -6.12 -13.04
N TRP A 75 30.66 -5.70 -12.53
CA TRP A 75 29.57 -6.60 -12.17
C TRP A 75 29.02 -7.32 -13.41
N PRO A 76 28.52 -8.57 -13.27
CA PRO A 76 27.89 -9.27 -14.39
C PRO A 76 26.62 -8.52 -14.85
N GLU A 77 26.31 -8.60 -16.14
CA GLU A 77 25.05 -8.06 -16.65
C GLU A 77 23.89 -8.92 -16.12
N ALA A 78 22.76 -8.28 -15.80
CA ALA A 78 21.59 -8.98 -15.25
C ALA A 78 21.06 -10.06 -16.20
N SER A 79 21.21 -9.87 -17.52
CA SER A 79 20.85 -10.86 -18.56
C SER A 79 21.64 -12.16 -18.43
N ASP A 80 22.93 -12.06 -18.14
CA ASP A 80 23.83 -13.22 -18.09
C ASP A 80 23.50 -14.08 -16.86
N VAL A 81 23.20 -13.42 -15.74
CA VAL A 81 22.74 -14.08 -14.51
C VAL A 81 21.39 -14.74 -14.73
N ALA A 82 20.44 -14.05 -15.36
CA ALA A 82 19.11 -14.59 -15.65
C ALA A 82 19.19 -15.82 -16.56
N GLU A 83 20.02 -15.78 -17.60
CA GLU A 83 20.24 -16.92 -18.48
C GLU A 83 20.80 -18.12 -17.71
N LEU A 84 21.81 -17.90 -16.86
CA LEU A 84 22.40 -18.95 -16.03
C LEU A 84 21.38 -19.58 -15.08
N LEU A 85 20.53 -18.77 -14.45
CA LEU A 85 19.48 -19.25 -13.55
C LEU A 85 18.35 -19.97 -14.28
N SER A 86 17.99 -19.54 -15.48
CA SER A 86 16.92 -20.17 -16.28
C SER A 86 17.24 -21.62 -16.68
N ARG A 87 18.53 -21.96 -16.73
CA ARG A 87 19.01 -23.31 -17.03
C ARG A 87 18.86 -24.28 -15.84
N LEU A 88 18.57 -23.77 -14.64
CA LEU A 88 18.32 -24.59 -13.48
C LEU A 88 16.89 -25.16 -13.55
N SER A 89 16.77 -26.49 -13.56
CA SER A 89 15.47 -27.14 -13.46
C SER A 89 14.87 -26.86 -12.07
N ILE A 90 13.78 -26.10 -12.04
CA ILE A 90 13.01 -25.88 -10.82
C ILE A 90 12.19 -27.15 -10.58
N ALA A 91 12.64 -28.00 -9.67
CA ALA A 91 11.82 -29.09 -9.17
C ALA A 91 10.61 -28.51 -8.44
N GLY A 92 9.41 -29.00 -8.77
CA GLY A 92 8.19 -28.62 -8.05
C GLY A 92 8.32 -28.91 -6.55
N ASN A 93 7.74 -28.04 -5.72
CA ASN A 93 7.74 -28.23 -4.28
C ASN A 93 6.50 -29.05 -3.85
N LYS A 94 6.72 -30.23 -3.27
CA LYS A 94 5.65 -31.13 -2.79
C LYS A 94 4.79 -30.59 -1.64
N HIS A 95 5.22 -29.50 -1.00
CA HIS A 95 4.57 -28.92 0.18
C HIS A 95 4.02 -27.51 -0.05
N LEU A 96 4.29 -26.91 -1.22
CA LEU A 96 3.75 -25.59 -1.57
C LEU A 96 2.78 -25.72 -2.74
N THR A 97 1.71 -24.94 -2.66
CA THR A 97 0.71 -24.87 -3.73
C THR A 97 0.93 -23.60 -4.54
N VAL A 98 0.43 -23.58 -5.78
CA VAL A 98 0.42 -22.35 -6.60
C VAL A 98 -0.30 -21.20 -5.89
N MET A 99 -1.27 -21.53 -5.03
CA MET A 99 -1.99 -20.57 -4.19
C MET A 99 -1.03 -19.77 -3.29
N SER A 100 0.03 -20.37 -2.75
CA SER A 100 1.03 -19.64 -1.97
C SER A 100 1.70 -18.52 -2.78
N GLY A 101 2.03 -18.78 -4.06
CA GLY A 101 2.60 -17.77 -4.95
C GLY A 101 1.60 -16.66 -5.30
N MET A 102 0.35 -17.03 -5.59
CA MET A 102 -0.72 -16.06 -5.86
C MET A 102 -1.02 -15.17 -4.65
N TRP A 103 -1.01 -15.73 -3.42
CA TRP A 103 -1.19 -14.95 -2.19
C TRP A 103 -0.02 -13.99 -1.97
N ALA A 104 1.22 -14.46 -2.20
CA ALA A 104 2.41 -13.62 -2.08
C ALA A 104 2.36 -12.42 -3.03
N ASP A 105 1.94 -12.62 -4.29
CA ASP A 105 1.80 -11.53 -5.25
C ASP A 105 0.70 -10.54 -4.84
N PHE A 106 -0.44 -11.04 -4.33
CA PHE A 106 -1.48 -10.16 -3.78
C PHE A 106 -0.96 -9.31 -2.61
N LEU A 107 -0.26 -9.93 -1.63
CA LEU A 107 0.31 -9.20 -0.49
C LEU A 107 1.37 -8.18 -0.91
N ARG A 108 2.17 -8.49 -1.92
CA ARG A 108 3.15 -7.57 -2.50
C ARG A 108 2.45 -6.32 -3.02
N LEU A 109 1.39 -6.49 -3.82
CA LEU A 109 0.60 -5.37 -4.36
C LEU A 109 -0.15 -4.59 -3.28
N ASP A 110 -0.59 -5.26 -2.21
CA ASP A 110 -1.26 -4.61 -1.07
C ASP A 110 -0.32 -3.72 -0.27
N LEU A 111 0.93 -4.15 -0.09
CA LEU A 111 1.90 -3.45 0.75
C LEU A 111 2.75 -2.43 -0.01
N ALA A 112 2.98 -2.65 -1.32
CA ALA A 112 3.74 -1.70 -2.09
C ALA A 112 3.64 -1.80 -3.62
N ILE A 113 3.67 -0.61 -4.21
CA ILE A 113 3.75 -0.37 -5.66
C ILE A 113 4.80 0.71 -5.85
N GLU A 114 5.82 0.45 -6.65
CA GLU A 114 6.84 1.46 -6.95
C GLU A 114 6.28 2.53 -7.90
N ASN A 115 6.47 3.80 -7.55
CA ASN A 115 6.20 4.91 -8.45
C ASN A 115 7.34 5.93 -8.36
N THR A 116 7.99 6.17 -9.51
CA THR A 116 9.13 7.08 -9.62
C THR A 116 8.65 8.39 -10.23
N THR A 117 8.80 9.46 -9.46
CA THR A 117 8.49 10.82 -9.92
C THR A 117 9.50 11.30 -10.96
N ASP A 118 9.14 12.31 -11.76
CA ASP A 118 10.03 12.93 -12.75
C ASP A 118 11.38 13.42 -12.16
N ASN A 119 11.39 13.70 -10.85
CA ASN A 119 12.57 14.14 -10.11
C ASN A 119 13.43 12.97 -9.57
N GLY A 120 13.12 11.72 -9.93
CA GLY A 120 13.84 10.52 -9.51
C GLY A 120 13.53 10.06 -8.08
N VAL A 121 12.55 10.65 -7.40
CA VAL A 121 12.13 10.20 -6.06
C VAL A 121 11.24 8.98 -6.21
N ILE A 122 11.62 7.89 -5.54
CA ILE A 122 10.88 6.63 -5.50
C ILE A 122 9.92 6.66 -4.31
N LEU A 123 8.64 6.45 -4.59
CA LEU A 123 7.55 6.44 -3.62
C LEU A 123 6.80 5.11 -3.65
N ASN A 124 6.17 4.78 -2.53
CA ASN A 124 5.23 3.68 -2.46
C ASN A 124 3.82 4.16 -2.84
N ALA A 125 3.33 3.81 -4.02
CA ALA A 125 1.98 4.11 -4.50
C ALA A 125 0.87 3.22 -3.91
N ALA A 126 1.20 2.25 -3.04
CA ALA A 126 0.24 1.53 -2.20
C ALA A 126 0.25 2.06 -0.76
N THR A 127 -0.71 1.61 0.05
CA THR A 127 -0.66 1.75 1.51
C THR A 127 0.38 0.77 2.05
N SER A 128 1.03 1.09 3.17
CA SER A 128 1.98 0.16 3.82
C SER A 128 1.29 -0.74 4.85
N PHE A 129 -0.01 -0.99 4.67
CA PHE A 129 -0.84 -1.74 5.60
C PHE A 129 -1.45 -2.94 4.87
N LEU A 130 -1.68 -4.04 5.58
CA LEU A 130 -2.49 -5.14 5.08
C LEU A 130 -3.96 -4.73 5.15
N ASP A 131 -4.44 -4.00 4.16
CA ASP A 131 -5.80 -3.44 4.11
C ASP A 131 -6.54 -3.70 2.81
N ALA A 132 -6.07 -4.68 2.02
CA ALA A 132 -6.68 -5.11 0.77
C ALA A 132 -6.86 -3.93 -0.21
N SER A 133 -5.90 -3.00 -0.19
CA SER A 133 -5.85 -1.85 -1.07
C SER A 133 -6.00 -2.20 -2.56
N PRO A 134 -5.56 -3.36 -3.10
CA PRO A 134 -5.73 -3.69 -4.53
C PRO A 134 -7.20 -3.84 -4.96
N ILE A 135 -8.13 -4.14 -4.04
CA ILE A 135 -9.56 -4.28 -4.35
C ILE A 135 -10.41 -3.10 -3.87
N TYR A 136 -9.94 -2.33 -2.89
CA TYR A 136 -10.69 -1.20 -2.32
C TYR A 136 -10.22 0.16 -2.82
N ASN A 137 -8.99 0.27 -3.34
CA ASN A 137 -8.55 1.49 -3.99
C ASN A 137 -9.08 1.50 -5.42
N ASN A 138 -9.70 2.60 -5.82
CA ASN A 138 -10.12 2.82 -7.21
C ASN A 138 -8.87 3.11 -8.06
N VAL A 139 -8.23 2.04 -8.54
CA VAL A 139 -7.06 2.14 -9.41
C VAL A 139 -7.53 2.40 -10.84
N SER A 140 -6.93 3.40 -11.48
CA SER A 140 -7.15 3.68 -12.91
C SER A 140 -6.66 2.51 -13.75
N CYS A 141 -7.28 2.27 -14.91
CA CYS A 141 -6.75 1.30 -15.89
C CYS A 141 -5.38 1.70 -16.47
N GLU A 142 -4.90 2.90 -16.15
CA GLU A 142 -3.55 3.35 -16.47
C GLU A 142 -2.50 2.62 -15.60
N ASP A 143 -2.84 2.34 -14.34
CA ASP A 143 -1.92 1.86 -13.31
C ASP A 143 -2.08 0.36 -13.00
N SER A 144 -3.13 -0.30 -13.50
CA SER A 144 -3.45 -1.70 -13.20
C SER A 144 -4.12 -2.42 -14.37
N PRO A 145 -3.86 -3.73 -14.56
CA PRO A 145 -4.54 -4.56 -15.56
C PRO A 145 -6.02 -4.80 -15.22
N ILE A 146 -6.44 -4.49 -13.99
CA ILE A 146 -7.80 -4.63 -13.51
C ILE A 146 -8.32 -3.33 -12.91
N ARG A 147 -9.62 -3.12 -13.06
CA ARG A 147 -10.36 -2.03 -12.42
C ARG A 147 -11.46 -2.62 -11.55
N VAL A 148 -11.52 -2.19 -10.30
CA VAL A 148 -12.60 -2.54 -9.38
C VAL A 148 -13.48 -1.32 -9.16
N THR A 149 -14.79 -1.49 -9.33
CA THR A 149 -15.78 -0.43 -9.10
C THR A 149 -16.77 -0.82 -8.02
N VAL A 150 -17.17 0.15 -7.21
CA VAL A 150 -18.20 0.00 -6.17
C VAL A 150 -19.56 0.41 -6.75
N SER A 151 -20.57 -0.43 -6.57
CA SER A 151 -21.97 -0.12 -6.93
C SER A 151 -22.64 0.74 -5.86
N GLU A 152 -23.79 1.35 -6.19
CA GLU A 152 -24.61 2.12 -5.24
C GLU A 152 -25.02 1.30 -3.99
N PHE A 153 -25.12 -0.03 -4.14
CA PHE A 153 -25.50 -0.96 -3.09
C PHE A 153 -24.31 -1.58 -2.34
N GLY A 154 -23.09 -1.06 -2.55
CA GLY A 154 -21.88 -1.54 -1.87
C GLY A 154 -21.22 -2.77 -2.48
N TYR A 155 -21.78 -3.38 -3.54
CA TYR A 155 -21.10 -4.49 -4.23
C TYR A 155 -19.87 -4.03 -5.01
N LEU A 156 -18.84 -4.87 -5.04
CA LEU A 156 -17.65 -4.72 -5.87
C LEU A 156 -17.81 -5.47 -7.19
N LYS A 157 -17.32 -4.85 -8.28
CA LYS A 157 -17.25 -5.46 -9.61
C LYS A 157 -15.84 -5.34 -10.19
N LEU A 158 -15.26 -6.49 -10.52
CA LEU A 158 -13.99 -6.58 -11.24
C LEU A 158 -14.23 -6.42 -12.75
N THR A 159 -13.48 -5.53 -13.39
CA THR A 159 -13.49 -5.32 -14.84
C THR A 159 -12.05 -5.36 -15.36
N PRO A 160 -11.71 -6.28 -16.28
CA PRO A 160 -10.39 -6.29 -16.92
C PRO A 160 -10.17 -5.01 -17.74
N CYS A 161 -9.00 -4.40 -17.60
CA CYS A 161 -8.57 -3.28 -18.43
C CYS A 161 -7.95 -3.86 -19.70
N THR A 162 -8.60 -3.67 -20.86
CA THR A 162 -8.12 -4.19 -22.15
C THR A 162 -6.86 -3.45 -22.60
N ARG A 163 -5.68 -3.95 -22.25
CA ARG A 163 -4.45 -3.67 -23.02
C ARG A 163 -4.27 -4.84 -23.98
N SER A 164 -4.34 -4.52 -25.28
CA SER A 164 -4.14 -5.37 -26.47
C SER A 164 -4.04 -6.89 -26.28
N SER A 165 -4.94 -7.60 -26.96
CA SER A 165 -4.85 -9.01 -27.37
C SER A 165 -3.43 -9.57 -27.41
N ASN A 166 -3.02 -10.22 -26.34
CA ASN A 166 -2.39 -11.53 -26.26
C ASN A 166 -2.03 -11.74 -24.78
N GLU A 167 -2.04 -13.01 -24.37
CA GLU A 167 -1.56 -13.51 -23.08
C GLU A 167 -2.65 -13.80 -22.02
N ASN A 168 -2.79 -15.12 -21.83
CA ASN A 168 -3.12 -15.86 -20.62
C ASN A 168 -3.81 -15.10 -19.49
N SER A 169 -5.00 -15.56 -19.14
CA SER A 169 -5.63 -15.46 -17.81
C SER A 169 -4.59 -15.18 -16.72
N ASP A 170 -4.45 -13.92 -16.33
CA ASP A 170 -3.48 -13.53 -15.31
C ASP A 170 -3.92 -14.13 -13.98
N TYR A 171 -3.20 -15.16 -13.55
CA TYR A 171 -3.44 -15.89 -12.30
C TYR A 171 -3.47 -14.95 -11.09
N SER A 172 -2.79 -13.79 -11.17
CA SER A 172 -2.82 -12.73 -10.16
C SER A 172 -4.24 -12.22 -9.87
N THR A 173 -5.15 -12.27 -10.85
CA THR A 173 -6.55 -11.82 -10.68
C THR A 173 -7.43 -12.80 -9.88
N THR A 174 -6.97 -14.04 -9.66
CA THR A 174 -7.76 -15.06 -8.95
C THR A 174 -8.06 -14.65 -7.52
N ILE A 175 -7.05 -14.13 -6.80
CA ILE A 175 -7.19 -13.72 -5.40
C ILE A 175 -7.99 -12.45 -5.27
N HIS A 176 -7.79 -11.51 -6.20
CA HIS A 176 -8.63 -10.32 -6.32
C HIS A 176 -10.10 -10.70 -6.45
N ASN A 177 -10.44 -11.61 -7.38
CA ASN A 177 -11.81 -12.05 -7.58
C ASN A 177 -12.37 -12.79 -6.36
N LEU A 178 -11.58 -13.67 -5.72
CA LEU A 178 -12.01 -14.40 -4.53
C LEU A 178 -12.38 -13.46 -3.37
N LEU A 179 -11.54 -12.45 -3.11
CA LEU A 179 -11.81 -11.47 -2.04
C LEU A 179 -12.98 -10.54 -2.39
N ILE A 180 -13.17 -10.20 -3.67
CA ILE A 180 -14.34 -9.47 -4.15
C ILE A 180 -15.63 -10.27 -3.95
N LEU A 181 -15.61 -11.57 -4.26
CA LEU A 181 -16.75 -12.46 -4.04
C LEU A 181 -17.07 -12.59 -2.55
N GLU A 182 -16.06 -12.73 -1.69
CA GLU A 182 -16.26 -12.77 -0.24
C GLU A 182 -16.84 -11.45 0.29
N HIS A 183 -16.33 -10.31 -0.16
CA HIS A 183 -16.91 -9.00 0.17
C HIS A 183 -18.38 -8.92 -0.24
N ASN A 184 -18.71 -9.31 -1.47
CA ASN A 184 -20.09 -9.28 -1.96
C ASN A 184 -21.01 -10.22 -1.16
N ARG A 185 -20.53 -11.42 -0.81
CA ARG A 185 -21.25 -12.33 0.08
C ARG A 185 -21.53 -11.68 1.44
N LEU A 186 -20.54 -11.02 2.04
CA LEU A 186 -20.70 -10.31 3.30
C LEU A 186 -21.68 -9.13 3.19
N VAL A 187 -21.68 -8.41 2.07
CA VAL A 187 -22.62 -7.31 1.80
C VAL A 187 -24.07 -7.79 1.73
N GLU A 188 -24.33 -8.99 1.20
CA GLU A 188 -25.66 -9.63 1.19
C GLU A 188 -26.09 -9.97 2.62
N GLU A 189 -25.28 -10.77 3.31
CA GLU A 189 -25.56 -11.26 4.67
C GLU A 189 -25.76 -10.12 5.68
N LEU A 190 -24.91 -9.08 5.63
CA LEU A 190 -24.99 -7.95 6.56
C LEU A 190 -26.25 -7.12 6.36
N ARG A 191 -26.76 -7.05 5.13
CA ARG A 191 -27.97 -6.29 4.79
C ARG A 191 -29.22 -7.02 5.24
N ASP A 192 -29.23 -8.34 5.10
CA ASP A 192 -30.34 -9.18 5.58
C ASP A 192 -30.45 -9.13 7.10
N ILE A 193 -29.32 -9.11 7.80
CA ILE A 193 -29.27 -9.02 9.27
C ILE A 193 -29.53 -7.59 9.77
N ASN A 194 -29.10 -6.57 9.03
CA ASN A 194 -29.21 -5.16 9.42
C ASN A 194 -29.93 -4.31 8.35
N PRO A 195 -31.27 -4.41 8.23
CA PRO A 195 -32.02 -3.71 7.19
C PRO A 195 -31.93 -2.17 7.26
N ASP A 196 -31.69 -1.62 8.45
CA ASP A 196 -31.63 -0.17 8.68
C ASP A 196 -30.26 0.44 8.34
N TRP A 197 -29.26 -0.38 8.02
CA TRP A 197 -27.93 0.14 7.69
C TRP A 197 -27.92 0.78 6.30
N SER A 198 -27.27 1.93 6.20
CA SER A 198 -27.03 2.56 4.89
C SER A 198 -26.08 1.72 4.04
N ASN A 199 -26.19 1.82 2.71
CA ASN A 199 -25.30 1.12 1.77
C ASN A 199 -23.81 1.37 2.08
N ASN A 200 -23.46 2.59 2.50
CA ASN A 200 -22.09 2.93 2.91
C ASN A 200 -21.64 2.18 4.17
N THR A 201 -22.54 2.03 5.16
CA THR A 201 -22.23 1.30 6.38
C THR A 201 -22.03 -0.18 6.09
N VAL A 202 -22.90 -0.78 5.27
CA VAL A 202 -22.77 -2.17 4.84
C VAL A 202 -21.45 -2.40 4.09
N PHE A 203 -21.10 -1.50 3.16
CA PHE A 203 -19.83 -1.55 2.43
C PHE A 203 -18.61 -1.51 3.37
N GLU A 204 -18.56 -0.52 4.27
CA GLU A 204 -17.41 -0.35 5.17
C GLU A 204 -17.27 -1.50 6.20
N GLU A 205 -18.38 -2.06 6.68
CA GLU A 205 -18.32 -3.24 7.55
C GLU A 205 -17.89 -4.50 6.79
N ALA A 206 -18.43 -4.73 5.58
CA ALA A 206 -17.98 -5.84 4.73
C ALA A 206 -16.50 -5.72 4.37
N ARG A 207 -16.04 -4.50 4.03
CA ARG A 207 -14.61 -4.18 3.82
C ARG A 207 -13.78 -4.50 5.04
N ARG A 208 -14.21 -4.06 6.22
CA ARG A 208 -13.51 -4.30 7.49
C ARG A 208 -13.38 -5.78 7.84
N ILE A 209 -14.42 -6.58 7.60
CA ILE A 209 -14.41 -8.04 7.83
C ILE A 209 -13.48 -8.73 6.82
N THR A 210 -13.56 -8.37 5.54
CA THR A 210 -12.71 -8.94 4.49
C THR A 210 -11.23 -8.68 4.78
N ILE A 211 -10.88 -7.46 5.21
CA ILE A 211 -9.52 -7.11 5.62
C ILE A 211 -9.08 -7.94 6.84
N ALA A 212 -9.96 -8.15 7.82
CA ALA A 212 -9.65 -8.98 8.98
C ALA A 212 -9.39 -10.44 8.59
N GLN A 213 -10.15 -10.99 7.63
CA GLN A 213 -9.91 -12.33 7.08
C GLN A 213 -8.56 -12.40 6.36
N LEU A 214 -8.23 -11.41 5.50
CA LEU A 214 -6.94 -11.29 4.83
C LEU A 214 -5.78 -11.29 5.85
N GLN A 215 -5.86 -10.45 6.88
CA GLN A 215 -4.84 -10.37 7.94
C GLN A 215 -4.72 -11.69 8.70
N HIS A 216 -5.85 -12.31 9.06
CA HIS A 216 -5.85 -13.58 9.78
C HIS A 216 -5.22 -14.70 8.95
N ILE A 217 -5.61 -14.88 7.69
CA ILE A 217 -5.02 -15.87 6.79
C ILE A 217 -3.52 -15.60 6.63
N THR A 218 -3.12 -14.33 6.48
CA THR A 218 -1.72 -13.96 6.28
C THR A 218 -0.86 -14.34 7.49
N TYR A 219 -1.25 -13.96 8.70
CA TYR A 219 -0.47 -14.24 9.91
C TYR A 219 -0.60 -15.69 10.42
N ASN A 220 -1.76 -16.34 10.22
CA ASN A 220 -2.01 -17.68 10.72
C ASN A 220 -1.56 -18.80 9.77
N GLU A 221 -1.73 -18.59 8.46
CA GLU A 221 -1.51 -19.64 7.46
C GLU A 221 -0.31 -19.34 6.56
N PHE A 222 -0.17 -18.10 6.06
CA PHE A 222 0.84 -17.80 5.05
C PHE A 222 2.24 -17.58 5.64
N ILE A 223 2.41 -16.61 6.53
CA ILE A 223 3.73 -16.23 7.08
C ILE A 223 4.44 -17.41 7.76
N PRO A 224 3.79 -18.24 8.59
CA PRO A 224 4.46 -19.40 9.21
C PRO A 224 5.05 -20.39 8.20
N ASN A 225 4.43 -20.52 7.02
CA ASN A 225 4.93 -21.38 5.94
C ASN A 225 6.09 -20.76 5.17
N VAL A 226 6.30 -19.44 5.27
CA VAL A 226 7.41 -18.71 4.63
C VAL A 226 8.62 -18.62 5.55
N ILE A 227 8.44 -18.19 6.80
CA ILE A 227 9.55 -17.91 7.74
C ILE A 227 9.72 -18.98 8.82
N GLY A 228 8.78 -19.93 8.93
CA GLY A 228 8.81 -20.99 9.93
C GLY A 228 8.32 -20.56 11.32
N HIS A 229 7.88 -21.55 12.12
CA HIS A 229 7.30 -21.31 13.45
C HIS A 229 8.29 -20.74 14.48
N ALA A 230 9.59 -21.00 14.33
CA ALA A 230 10.62 -20.45 15.22
C ALA A 230 10.65 -18.90 15.13
N MET A 231 10.74 -18.36 13.91
CA MET A 231 10.74 -16.91 13.68
C MET A 231 9.40 -16.27 14.04
N MET A 232 8.28 -16.94 13.77
CA MET A 232 6.95 -16.47 14.23
C MET A 232 6.88 -16.26 15.74
N THR A 233 7.52 -17.14 16.51
CA THR A 233 7.55 -17.07 17.97
C THR A 233 8.51 -16.00 18.45
N GLU A 234 9.72 -15.95 17.88
CA GLU A 234 10.76 -14.97 18.22
C GLU A 234 10.28 -13.53 17.99
N TRP A 235 9.59 -13.28 16.87
CA TRP A 235 9.09 -11.95 16.50
C TRP A 235 7.65 -11.67 16.98
N ASN A 236 7.08 -12.59 17.78
CA ASN A 236 5.74 -12.47 18.36
C ASN A 236 4.64 -12.16 17.33
N LEU A 237 4.65 -12.87 16.19
CA LEU A 237 3.73 -12.66 15.07
C LEU A 237 2.50 -13.59 15.12
N ASN A 238 2.44 -14.53 16.06
CA ASN A 238 1.34 -15.48 16.15
C ASN A 238 0.04 -14.76 16.57
N PRO A 239 -1.07 -14.93 15.83
CA PRO A 239 -2.38 -14.43 16.25
C PRO A 239 -2.80 -14.99 17.61
N LEU A 240 -3.51 -14.17 18.40
CA LEU A 240 -4.10 -14.62 19.66
C LEU A 240 -5.23 -15.61 19.39
N LYS A 241 -5.28 -16.71 20.15
CA LYS A 241 -6.37 -17.71 20.04
C LYS A 241 -7.74 -17.14 20.43
N ARG A 242 -7.77 -16.09 21.27
CA ARG A 242 -8.98 -15.42 21.77
C ARG A 242 -8.67 -13.95 22.05
N GLY A 243 -9.69 -13.10 21.92
CA GLY A 243 -9.59 -11.68 22.23
C GLY A 243 -8.95 -10.86 21.10
N TYR A 244 -8.40 -9.70 21.45
CA TYR A 244 -7.83 -8.73 20.51
C TYR A 244 -6.40 -8.39 20.90
N TYR A 245 -5.56 -8.15 19.90
CA TYR A 245 -4.21 -7.63 20.13
C TYR A 245 -4.28 -6.17 20.60
N THR A 246 -3.61 -5.84 21.71
CA THR A 246 -3.61 -4.51 22.32
C THR A 246 -2.27 -3.78 22.21
N GLY A 247 -1.28 -4.37 21.53
CA GLY A 247 0.07 -3.81 21.44
C GLY A 247 0.28 -2.79 20.31
N TYR A 248 -0.77 -2.08 19.89
CA TYR A 248 -0.62 -0.95 18.98
C TYR A 248 0.15 0.17 19.69
N SER A 249 1.15 0.75 19.02
CA SER A 249 1.85 1.94 19.50
C SER A 249 2.00 2.96 18.39
N SER A 250 1.61 4.21 18.64
CA SER A 250 1.82 5.32 17.70
C SER A 250 3.29 5.77 17.61
N SER A 251 4.18 5.20 18.43
CA SER A 251 5.63 5.39 18.27
C SER A 251 6.21 4.55 17.13
N ASN A 252 5.52 3.47 16.74
CA ASN A 252 6.00 2.60 15.67
C ASN A 252 5.75 3.28 14.32
N GLN A 253 6.79 3.33 13.50
CA GLN A 253 6.69 3.85 12.14
C GLN A 253 6.25 2.73 11.20
N PRO A 254 5.01 2.73 10.70
CA PRO A 254 4.64 1.87 9.59
C PRO A 254 5.31 2.35 8.30
N GLY A 255 5.61 1.41 7.41
CA GLY A 255 6.19 1.67 6.12
C GLY A 255 6.75 0.39 5.51
N THR A 256 6.81 0.35 4.18
CA THR A 256 7.44 -0.75 3.45
C THR A 256 8.91 -0.41 3.21
N MET A 257 9.82 -1.39 3.39
CA MET A 257 11.25 -1.18 3.15
C MET A 257 11.57 -1.19 1.66
N GLN A 258 12.43 -0.28 1.19
CA GLN A 258 12.82 -0.20 -0.22
C GLN A 258 13.54 -1.46 -0.70
N SER A 259 14.31 -2.11 0.19
CA SER A 259 15.01 -3.37 -0.10
C SER A 259 14.08 -4.55 -0.40
N ILE A 260 12.77 -4.40 -0.22
CA ILE A 260 11.77 -5.42 -0.59
C ILE A 260 11.50 -5.37 -2.11
N PHE A 261 11.86 -4.28 -2.80
CA PHE A 261 11.69 -4.10 -4.25
C PHE A 261 12.97 -4.25 -5.06
N ALA A 262 14.13 -4.04 -4.44
CA ALA A 262 15.43 -4.03 -5.10
C ALA A 262 15.91 -5.43 -5.53
#